data_AF-X0SKM8-F1
#
_entry.id   AF-X0SKM8-F1
#
_cell.length_a   1.000
_cell.length_b   1.000
_cell.length_c   1.000
_cell.angle_alpha   90.00
_cell.angle_beta   90.00
_cell.angle_gamma   90.00
#
_symmetry.space_group_name_H-M   'P 1'
#
loop_
_entity.id
_entity.type
_entity.pdbx_description
1 polymer ?
#
loop_
_entity_poly.entity_id
_entity_poly.type
_entity_poly.pdbx_seq_one_letter_code
_entity_poly.pdbx_strand_id
1 'polypeptide(L)'
;LGYSGDAPDITFTVPRPCMKKMRKYTHKRMKNICINNGGLFKHKKFSKSKLVELIKALDKYRIILVGGPKEASFRSITHKNLINLTGALSIHETAAILKQCDLVISTDSGIMHIADAVGTPVITLWGPTLIEKNYPWHNRDNIITANLPCAPCWWTSAQAACISNKCMQAIEIQTVVDKVHQLLPNISSLNLTARKDTTTIITTYNRPHLLQQCLESINQTNSRKDTYIIAVGDGIEPTTRKLLRNSNCVDDFIFLNERRGISFGVNIGLEVAKFNNSKFVNYIQDDVVVKDKNWLNIMLDVWLTYHKSHKLKCLSGFLYPIDTNY
;
A
#
# COMPACT_ATOMS: atom_id res chain seq x y z
N LEU A 1 -15.27 -26.93 0.09
CA LEU A 1 -15.42 -25.46 0.14
C LEU A 1 -14.43 -24.86 -0.85
N GLY A 2 -14.80 -24.84 -2.12
CA GLY A 2 -14.11 -24.10 -3.17
C GLY A 2 -15.22 -23.48 -3.99
N TYR A 3 -15.28 -22.15 -4.02
CA TYR A 3 -16.32 -21.41 -4.73
C TYR A 3 -15.81 -21.08 -6.13
N SER A 4 -16.50 -21.56 -7.16
CA SER A 4 -16.34 -21.11 -8.55
C SER A 4 -17.47 -20.14 -8.88
N GLY A 5 -17.16 -18.86 -9.04
CA GLY A 5 -18.11 -17.79 -9.38
C GLY A 5 -17.46 -16.40 -9.33
N ASP A 6 -18.23 -15.38 -9.74
CA ASP A 6 -17.86 -13.96 -9.57
C ASP A 6 -17.50 -13.66 -8.12
N ALA A 7 -16.61 -12.69 -7.89
CA ALA A 7 -16.12 -12.38 -6.55
C ALA A 7 -17.29 -12.16 -5.58
N PRO A 8 -17.47 -13.02 -4.55
CA PRO A 8 -18.54 -12.82 -3.60
C PRO A 8 -18.32 -11.48 -2.89
N ASP A 9 -19.41 -10.79 -2.56
CA ASP A 9 -19.39 -9.54 -1.80
C ASP A 9 -18.99 -9.84 -0.35
N ILE A 10 -17.72 -10.18 -0.14
CA ILE A 10 -17.16 -10.55 1.16
C ILE A 10 -16.96 -9.25 1.93
N THR A 11 -17.94 -8.92 2.77
CA THR A 11 -17.88 -7.77 3.66
C THR A 11 -17.90 -8.22 5.12
N PHE A 12 -17.07 -7.60 5.96
CA PHE A 12 -17.11 -7.78 7.41
C PHE A 12 -17.40 -6.44 8.10
N THR A 13 -18.58 -6.34 8.70
CA THR A 13 -18.97 -5.13 9.44
C THR A 13 -18.28 -5.09 10.80
N VAL A 14 -17.50 -4.03 11.03
CA VAL A 14 -16.78 -3.82 12.29
C VAL A 14 -17.59 -2.93 13.23
N PRO A 15 -17.91 -3.38 14.47
CA PRO A 15 -18.58 -2.54 15.45
C PRO A 15 -17.80 -1.27 15.80
N ARG A 16 -18.47 -0.11 15.84
CA ARG A 16 -17.86 1.19 16.21
C ARG A 16 -17.11 1.17 17.55
N PRO A 17 -17.60 0.49 18.63
CA PRO A 17 -16.86 0.40 19.87
C PRO A 17 -15.51 -0.30 19.71
N CYS A 18 -15.45 -1.35 18.88
CA CYS A 18 -14.21 -2.07 18.59
C CYS A 18 -13.22 -1.17 17.83
N MET A 19 -13.69 -0.42 16.83
CA MET A 19 -12.86 0.57 16.11
C MET A 19 -12.23 1.58 17.07
N LYS A 20 -13.03 2.18 17.96
CA LYS A 20 -12.56 3.15 18.96
C LYS A 20 -11.54 2.53 19.91
N LYS A 21 -11.80 1.31 20.40
CA LYS A 21 -10.92 0.58 21.34
C LYS A 21 -9.56 0.27 20.72
N MET A 22 -9.51 -0.15 19.45
CA MET A 22 -8.29 -0.58 18.79
C MET A 22 -7.38 0.57 18.35
N ARG A 23 -7.91 1.78 18.20
CA ARG A 23 -7.18 2.96 17.70
C ARG A 23 -5.91 3.29 18.49
N LYS A 24 -5.87 2.96 19.79
CA LYS A 24 -4.70 3.17 20.67
C LYS A 24 -3.46 2.35 20.29
N TYR A 25 -3.62 1.27 19.53
CA TYR A 25 -2.52 0.39 19.11
C TYR A 25 -1.89 0.83 17.77
N THR A 26 -2.58 1.70 17.04
CA THR A 26 -2.09 2.25 15.76
C THR A 26 -1.27 3.52 15.96
N HIS A 27 -0.33 3.76 15.05
CA HIS A 27 0.49 4.94 15.02
C HIS A 27 -0.03 5.93 13.97
N LYS A 28 0.00 7.24 14.30
CA LYS A 28 -0.51 8.29 13.42
C LYS A 28 0.47 8.76 12.34
N ARG A 29 1.78 8.57 12.56
CA ARG A 29 2.86 9.06 11.67
C ARG A 29 3.65 7.96 10.98
N MET A 30 3.39 6.70 11.32
CA MET A 30 4.06 5.53 10.73
C MET A 30 2.97 4.68 10.11
N LYS A 31 3.26 4.05 8.97
CA LYS A 31 2.38 3.02 8.41
C LYS A 31 2.31 1.83 9.37
N ASN A 32 1.11 1.29 9.53
CA ASN A 32 0.75 0.22 10.44
C ASN A 32 0.65 -1.08 9.66
N ILE A 33 1.52 -2.04 9.96
CA ILE A 33 1.49 -3.37 9.35
C ILE A 33 1.04 -4.37 10.40
N CYS A 34 -0.07 -5.04 10.14
CA CYS A 34 -0.49 -6.17 10.95
C CYS A 34 0.19 -7.45 10.45
N ILE A 35 0.71 -8.26 11.36
CA ILE A 35 1.25 -9.58 11.03
C ILE A 35 0.41 -10.63 11.74
N ASN A 36 0.05 -11.69 11.01
CA ASN A 36 -0.53 -12.91 11.56
C ASN A 36 0.27 -14.12 11.09
N ASN A 37 0.81 -14.86 12.05
CA ASN A 37 1.47 -16.15 11.82
C ASN A 37 0.63 -17.33 12.36
N GLY A 38 -0.69 -17.18 12.29
CA GLY A 38 -1.67 -18.12 12.81
C GLY A 38 -1.95 -19.28 11.87
N GLY A 39 -2.87 -20.14 12.28
CA GLY A 39 -3.35 -21.27 11.48
C GLY A 39 -3.51 -22.53 12.33
N LEU A 40 -4.46 -23.38 11.96
CA LEU A 40 -4.72 -24.62 12.71
C LEU A 40 -3.53 -25.59 12.65
N PHE A 41 -2.76 -25.56 11.57
CA PHE A 41 -1.71 -26.54 11.28
C PHE A 41 -0.33 -25.89 11.34
N LYS A 42 0.60 -26.55 12.05
CA LYS A 42 1.98 -26.07 12.22
C LYS A 42 2.70 -25.90 10.87
N HIS A 43 2.36 -26.71 9.87
CA HIS A 43 2.92 -26.66 8.51
C HIS A 43 2.51 -25.40 7.72
N LYS A 44 1.64 -24.53 8.23
CA LYS A 44 1.29 -23.26 7.58
C LYS A 44 2.03 -22.05 8.15
N LYS A 45 2.86 -22.25 9.19
CA LYS A 45 3.43 -21.15 9.98
C LYS A 45 4.91 -20.95 9.67
N PHE A 46 5.36 -19.70 9.71
CA PHE A 46 6.77 -19.42 9.93
C PHE A 46 7.20 -19.92 11.32
N SER A 47 8.45 -20.35 11.42
CA SER A 47 9.09 -20.57 12.70
C SER A 47 9.18 -19.27 13.50
N LYS A 48 9.35 -19.38 14.82
CA LYS A 48 9.48 -18.21 15.70
C LYS A 48 10.66 -17.31 15.29
N SER A 49 11.80 -17.91 14.93
CA SER A 49 12.99 -17.16 14.48
C SER A 49 12.71 -16.40 13.19
N LYS A 50 12.08 -17.04 12.20
CA LYS A 50 11.74 -16.41 10.91
C LYS A 50 10.70 -15.29 11.07
N LEU A 51 9.73 -15.46 11.98
CA LEU A 51 8.80 -14.37 12.33
C LEU A 51 9.54 -13.18 12.97
N VAL A 52 10.51 -13.42 13.86
CA VAL A 52 11.33 -12.36 14.46
C VAL A 52 12.19 -11.66 13.41
N GLU A 53 12.77 -12.41 12.47
CA GLU A 53 13.52 -11.88 11.34
C GLU A 53 12.67 -10.92 10.49
N LEU A 54 11.45 -11.32 10.14
CA LEU A 54 10.50 -10.46 9.41
C LEU A 54 10.18 -9.18 10.19
N ILE A 55 9.91 -9.29 11.50
CA ILE A 55 9.60 -8.13 12.36
C ILE A 55 10.78 -7.15 12.40
N LYS A 56 12.02 -7.66 12.45
CA LYS A 56 13.23 -6.83 12.43
C LYS A 56 13.43 -6.16 11.06
N ALA A 57 13.18 -6.86 9.96
CA ALA A 57 13.31 -6.30 8.62
C ALA A 57 12.29 -5.19 8.32
N LEU A 58 11.18 -5.14 9.06
CA LEU A 58 10.12 -4.15 8.93
C LEU A 58 10.16 -3.10 10.07
N ASP A 59 11.31 -2.87 10.70
CA ASP A 59 11.43 -2.03 11.90
C ASP A 59 11.02 -0.55 11.70
N LYS A 60 11.03 -0.05 10.46
CA LYS A 60 10.55 1.30 10.11
C LYS A 60 9.03 1.48 10.22
N TYR A 61 8.28 0.40 10.35
CA TYR A 61 6.82 0.41 10.45
C TYR A 61 6.34 0.15 11.89
N ARG A 62 5.10 0.55 12.19
CA ARG A 62 4.41 0.09 13.39
C ARG A 62 3.93 -1.33 13.13
N ILE A 63 4.50 -2.31 13.81
CA ILE A 63 4.12 -3.71 13.66
C ILE A 63 3.09 -4.08 14.71
N ILE A 64 1.99 -4.70 14.29
CA ILE A 64 0.95 -5.21 15.19
C ILE A 64 0.81 -6.71 14.96
N LEU A 65 1.30 -7.52 15.91
CA LEU A 65 1.21 -8.98 15.82
C LEU A 65 -0.12 -9.44 16.43
N VAL A 66 -0.92 -10.15 15.64
CA VAL A 66 -2.20 -10.74 16.06
C VAL A 66 -2.19 -12.25 15.89
N GLY A 67 -3.11 -12.92 16.57
CA GLY A 67 -3.32 -14.36 16.51
C GLY A 67 -4.31 -14.79 17.58
N GLY A 68 -4.83 -16.01 17.46
CA GLY A 68 -5.77 -16.56 18.44
C GLY A 68 -5.06 -17.03 19.71
N PRO A 69 -5.82 -17.59 20.67
CA PRO A 69 -5.26 -18.14 21.91
C PRO A 69 -4.21 -19.24 21.67
N LYS A 70 -4.33 -20.02 20.58
CA LYS A 70 -3.37 -21.07 20.22
C LYS A 70 -2.02 -20.53 19.75
N GLU A 71 -1.94 -19.25 19.42
CA GLU A 71 -0.71 -18.56 19.05
C GLU A 71 -0.03 -17.86 20.24
N ALA A 72 -0.55 -18.01 21.48
CA ALA A 72 -0.04 -17.32 22.67
C ALA A 72 1.47 -17.50 22.93
N SER A 73 2.10 -18.57 22.42
CA SER A 73 3.56 -18.76 22.46
C SER A 73 4.37 -17.64 21.79
N PHE A 74 3.77 -16.88 20.87
CA PHE A 74 4.40 -15.72 20.25
C PHE A 74 4.32 -14.45 21.10
N ARG A 75 3.57 -14.45 22.21
CA ARG A 75 3.43 -13.28 23.10
C ARG A 75 4.75 -12.82 23.72
N SER A 76 5.73 -13.73 23.81
CA SER A 76 7.07 -13.41 24.31
C SER A 76 7.93 -12.62 23.31
N ILE A 77 7.49 -12.46 22.05
CA ILE A 77 8.25 -11.71 21.05
C ILE A 77 8.08 -10.21 21.36
N THR A 78 9.21 -9.53 21.49
CA THR A 78 9.30 -8.08 21.74
C THR A 78 10.21 -7.44 20.71
N HIS A 79 9.90 -6.18 20.36
CA HIS A 79 10.69 -5.36 19.45
C HIS A 79 10.26 -3.89 19.59
N LYS A 80 11.16 -2.93 19.32
CA LYS A 80 10.94 -1.48 19.60
C LYS A 80 9.62 -0.92 19.04
N ASN A 81 9.22 -1.38 17.85
CA ASN A 81 8.01 -0.90 17.14
C ASN A 81 6.90 -1.95 17.05
N LEU A 82 6.98 -3.01 17.87
CA LEU A 82 6.00 -4.09 17.90
C LEU A 82 4.98 -3.92 19.02
N ILE A 83 3.71 -4.02 18.66
CA ILE A 83 2.59 -4.24 19.59
C ILE A 83 2.12 -5.67 19.42
N ASN A 84 2.29 -6.50 20.45
CA ASN A 84 1.93 -7.91 20.42
C ASN A 84 0.59 -8.15 21.11
N LEU A 85 -0.45 -8.45 20.32
CA LEU A 85 -1.83 -8.68 20.75
C LEU A 85 -2.26 -10.15 20.61
N THR A 86 -1.29 -11.05 20.41
CA THR A 86 -1.54 -12.46 20.20
C THR A 86 -2.31 -13.07 21.38
N GLY A 87 -3.45 -13.71 21.07
CA GLY A 87 -4.33 -14.35 22.06
C GLY A 87 -5.11 -13.38 22.94
N ALA A 88 -5.08 -12.07 22.67
CA ALA A 88 -5.69 -11.05 23.52
C ALA A 88 -6.96 -10.40 22.92
N LEU A 89 -7.30 -10.71 21.67
CA LEU A 89 -8.39 -10.06 20.94
C LEU A 89 -9.53 -11.03 20.65
N SER A 90 -10.76 -10.53 20.74
CA SER A 90 -11.92 -11.15 20.10
C SER A 90 -11.85 -11.02 18.57
N ILE A 91 -12.75 -11.73 17.86
CA ILE A 91 -12.81 -11.65 16.39
C ILE A 91 -13.19 -10.24 15.89
N HIS A 92 -14.10 -9.55 16.58
CA HIS A 92 -14.48 -8.18 16.21
C HIS A 92 -13.36 -7.16 16.48
N GLU A 93 -12.59 -7.35 17.56
CA GLU A 93 -11.41 -6.51 17.82
C GLU A 93 -10.29 -6.80 16.83
N THR A 94 -10.12 -8.06 16.44
CA THR A 94 -9.19 -8.46 15.37
C THR A 94 -9.57 -7.77 14.06
N ALA A 95 -10.84 -7.86 13.63
CA ALA A 95 -11.32 -7.14 12.45
C ALA A 95 -11.12 -5.62 12.55
N ALA A 96 -11.34 -5.04 13.74
CA ALA A 96 -11.16 -3.61 13.98
C ALA A 96 -9.72 -3.14 13.89
N ILE A 97 -8.75 -3.93 14.35
CA ILE A 97 -7.34 -3.58 14.22
C ILE A 97 -6.86 -3.78 12.78
N LEU A 98 -7.29 -4.86 12.10
CA LEU A 98 -6.96 -5.10 10.69
C LEU A 98 -7.45 -3.96 9.80
N LYS A 99 -8.69 -3.50 10.00
CA LYS A 99 -9.29 -2.38 9.25
C LYS A 99 -8.55 -1.04 9.43
N GLN A 100 -7.79 -0.89 10.52
CA GLN A 100 -7.03 0.33 10.80
C GLN A 100 -5.55 0.21 10.40
N CYS A 101 -5.12 -0.95 9.89
CA CYS A 101 -3.78 -1.13 9.37
C CYS A 101 -3.71 -0.71 7.89
N ASP A 102 -2.52 -0.30 7.46
CA ASP A 102 -2.24 0.04 6.06
C ASP A 102 -1.98 -1.22 5.22
N LEU A 103 -1.54 -2.31 5.86
CA LEU A 103 -1.26 -3.59 5.23
C LEU A 103 -1.35 -4.73 6.26
N VAL A 104 -1.76 -5.92 5.81
CA VAL A 104 -1.72 -7.16 6.58
C VAL A 104 -0.78 -8.16 5.91
N ILE A 105 0.09 -8.79 6.68
CA ILE A 105 0.87 -9.96 6.25
C ILE A 105 0.32 -11.16 7.01
N SER A 106 -0.20 -12.15 6.30
CA SER A 106 -0.83 -13.30 6.91
C SER A 106 -0.40 -14.61 6.27
N THR A 107 -0.24 -15.65 7.08
CA THR A 107 -0.32 -17.03 6.57
C THR A 107 -1.76 -17.36 6.14
N ASP A 108 -1.94 -18.40 5.33
CA ASP A 108 -3.25 -18.96 4.99
C ASP A 108 -4.04 -19.35 6.26
N SER A 109 -4.99 -18.49 6.64
CA SER A 109 -5.77 -18.58 7.88
C SER A 109 -7.04 -17.71 7.82
N GLY A 110 -7.95 -17.87 8.78
CA GLY A 110 -9.16 -17.03 8.86
C GLY A 110 -8.90 -15.52 8.97
N ILE A 111 -7.77 -15.12 9.58
CA ILE A 111 -7.42 -13.70 9.74
C ILE A 111 -7.12 -13.04 8.39
N MET A 112 -6.53 -13.78 7.43
CA MET A 112 -6.37 -13.32 6.05
C MET A 112 -7.72 -12.98 5.42
N HIS A 113 -8.71 -13.85 5.56
CA HIS A 113 -10.05 -13.62 5.00
C HIS A 113 -10.76 -12.42 5.66
N ILE A 114 -10.59 -12.24 6.98
CA ILE A 114 -11.15 -11.07 7.67
C ILE A 114 -10.50 -9.79 7.16
N ALA A 115 -9.17 -9.77 6.97
CA ALA A 115 -8.45 -8.62 6.44
C ALA A 115 -8.94 -8.25 5.03
N ASP A 116 -9.11 -9.25 4.17
CA ASP A 116 -9.67 -9.08 2.82
C ASP A 116 -11.11 -8.53 2.87
N ALA A 117 -11.95 -9.04 3.80
CA ALA A 117 -13.35 -8.65 3.97
C ALA A 117 -13.56 -7.24 4.55
N VAL A 118 -12.57 -6.71 5.30
CA VAL A 118 -12.62 -5.33 5.81
C VAL A 118 -11.98 -4.32 4.86
N GLY A 119 -11.47 -4.79 3.72
CA GLY A 119 -10.87 -3.97 2.67
C GLY A 119 -9.42 -3.56 2.93
N THR A 120 -8.71 -4.24 3.83
CA THR A 120 -7.28 -3.95 4.05
C THR A 120 -6.44 -4.76 3.06
N PRO A 121 -5.43 -4.16 2.40
CA PRO A 121 -4.51 -4.92 1.55
C PRO A 121 -3.84 -6.06 2.33
N VAL A 122 -3.71 -7.23 1.70
CA VAL A 122 -3.16 -8.44 2.34
C VAL A 122 -2.07 -9.07 1.49
N ILE A 123 -0.88 -9.25 2.06
CA ILE A 123 0.15 -10.18 1.55
C ILE A 123 -0.09 -11.53 2.22
N THR A 124 -0.15 -12.58 1.41
CA THR A 124 -0.45 -13.92 1.90
C THR A 124 0.69 -14.89 1.64
N LEU A 125 1.08 -15.63 2.68
CA LEU A 125 2.22 -16.54 2.66
C LEU A 125 1.72 -18.00 2.60
N TRP A 126 2.16 -18.73 1.57
CA TRP A 126 1.63 -20.06 1.26
C TRP A 126 2.73 -21.12 1.18
N GLY A 127 2.40 -22.28 1.71
CA GLY A 127 3.24 -23.48 1.66
C GLY A 127 2.39 -24.68 1.24
N PRO A 128 1.85 -25.46 2.18
CA PRO A 128 1.22 -26.73 1.85
C PRO A 128 -0.13 -26.60 1.15
N THR A 129 -0.89 -25.52 1.37
CA THR A 129 -2.26 -25.37 0.90
C THR A 129 -2.36 -25.07 -0.59
N LEU A 130 -3.35 -25.65 -1.26
CA LEU A 130 -3.73 -25.26 -2.62
C LEU A 130 -4.35 -23.85 -2.61
N ILE A 131 -3.63 -22.90 -3.22
CA ILE A 131 -3.98 -21.46 -3.25
C ILE A 131 -5.37 -21.24 -3.86
N GLU A 132 -5.66 -21.89 -4.99
CA GLU A 132 -6.90 -21.74 -5.77
C GLU A 132 -8.19 -21.96 -4.95
N LYS A 133 -8.10 -22.66 -3.82
CA LYS A 133 -9.27 -22.93 -2.97
C LYS A 133 -9.58 -21.80 -1.99
N ASN A 134 -8.58 -21.06 -1.53
CA ASN A 134 -8.69 -20.20 -0.35
C ASN A 134 -7.98 -18.85 -0.48
N TYR A 135 -7.56 -18.42 -1.68
CA TYR A 135 -6.90 -17.13 -1.85
C TYR A 135 -7.79 -15.97 -1.34
N PRO A 136 -7.21 -14.83 -0.92
CA PRO A 136 -7.97 -13.63 -0.64
C PRO A 136 -8.51 -13.05 -1.97
N TRP A 137 -9.80 -12.76 -2.03
CA TRP A 137 -10.48 -12.43 -3.28
C TRP A 137 -10.05 -11.08 -3.84
N HIS A 138 -9.90 -10.06 -2.99
CA HIS A 138 -9.49 -8.72 -3.39
C HIS A 138 -7.96 -8.54 -3.45
N ASN A 139 -7.19 -9.59 -3.12
CA ASN A 139 -5.73 -9.53 -2.97
C ASN A 139 -5.01 -10.70 -3.68
N ARG A 140 -5.55 -11.21 -4.78
CA ARG A 140 -5.00 -12.35 -5.53
C ARG A 140 -3.56 -12.14 -6.01
N ASP A 141 -3.18 -10.90 -6.32
CA ASP A 141 -1.84 -10.55 -6.82
C ASP A 141 -0.78 -10.41 -5.69
N ASN A 142 -1.19 -10.63 -4.44
CA ASN A 142 -0.35 -10.45 -3.26
C ASN A 142 -0.02 -11.78 -2.57
N ILE A 143 0.19 -12.83 -3.37
CA ILE A 143 0.49 -14.19 -2.93
C ILE A 143 1.99 -14.45 -3.04
N ILE A 144 2.60 -14.96 -1.95
CA ILE A 144 4.01 -15.34 -1.91
C ILE A 144 4.11 -16.81 -1.53
N THR A 145 4.91 -17.54 -2.30
CA THR A 145 5.24 -18.94 -2.06
C THR A 145 6.74 -19.14 -2.35
N ALA A 146 7.34 -20.20 -1.80
CA ALA A 146 8.71 -20.57 -2.12
C ALA A 146 8.84 -21.41 -3.41
N ASN A 147 7.73 -21.74 -4.07
CA ASN A 147 7.66 -22.56 -5.28
C ASN A 147 8.48 -23.88 -5.21
N LEU A 148 8.45 -24.54 -4.04
CA LEU A 148 9.17 -25.81 -3.85
C LEU A 148 8.35 -27.01 -4.34
N PRO A 149 8.98 -28.07 -4.89
CA PRO A 149 8.29 -29.27 -5.36
C PRO A 149 7.44 -30.02 -4.31
N CYS A 150 7.70 -29.78 -3.01
CA CYS A 150 6.94 -30.40 -1.92
C CYS A 150 5.60 -29.69 -1.60
N ALA A 151 5.26 -28.64 -2.35
CA ALA A 151 4.06 -27.84 -2.18
C ALA A 151 3.38 -27.56 -3.53
N PRO A 152 2.04 -27.58 -3.61
CA PRO A 152 1.09 -27.86 -2.54
C PRO A 152 1.04 -29.36 -2.17
N CYS A 153 0.84 -29.68 -0.89
CA CYS A 153 0.73 -31.06 -0.39
C CYS A 153 -0.46 -31.26 0.58
N TRP A 154 -1.39 -30.30 0.60
CA TRP A 154 -2.56 -30.29 1.48
C TRP A 154 -3.40 -31.58 1.38
N TRP A 155 -3.70 -32.19 2.53
CA TRP A 155 -4.43 -33.47 2.63
C TRP A 155 -3.81 -34.64 1.87
N THR A 156 -2.49 -34.64 1.68
CA THR A 156 -1.75 -35.77 1.12
C THR A 156 -0.94 -36.50 2.20
N SER A 157 -0.52 -37.74 1.91
CA SER A 157 0.43 -38.48 2.74
C SER A 157 1.75 -37.73 2.94
N ALA A 158 2.19 -36.96 1.93
CA ALA A 158 3.39 -36.13 2.01
C ALA A 158 3.26 -35.02 3.09
N GLN A 159 2.08 -34.43 3.26
CA GLN A 159 1.84 -33.49 4.36
C GLN A 159 1.86 -34.20 5.72
N ALA A 160 1.23 -35.37 5.84
CA ALA A 160 1.21 -36.12 7.09
C ALA A 160 2.63 -36.54 7.55
N ALA A 161 3.50 -36.88 6.60
CA ALA A 161 4.90 -37.20 6.84
C ALA A 161 5.82 -35.95 6.97
N CYS A 162 5.30 -34.74 6.79
CA CYS A 162 6.11 -33.52 6.75
C CYS A 162 6.54 -33.08 8.14
N ILE A 163 7.83 -33.20 8.45
CA ILE A 163 8.39 -32.76 9.75
C ILE A 163 8.91 -31.32 9.66
N SER A 164 9.40 -30.92 8.49
CA SER A 164 10.27 -29.74 8.35
C SER A 164 9.55 -28.45 7.93
N ASN A 165 8.36 -28.54 7.33
CA ASN A 165 7.65 -27.38 6.77
C ASN A 165 8.56 -26.49 5.88
N LYS A 166 9.42 -27.12 5.07
CA LYS A 166 10.43 -26.42 4.25
C LYS A 166 9.80 -25.41 3.30
N CYS A 167 8.65 -25.69 2.71
CA CYS A 167 7.97 -24.77 1.79
C CYS A 167 7.63 -23.41 2.44
N MET A 168 7.15 -23.38 3.69
CA MET A 168 6.98 -22.12 4.41
C MET A 168 8.32 -21.51 4.82
N GLN A 169 9.25 -22.32 5.34
CA GLN A 169 10.52 -21.77 5.83
C GLN A 169 11.45 -21.26 4.72
N ALA A 170 11.25 -21.69 3.47
CA ALA A 170 12.03 -21.26 2.31
C ALA A 170 11.55 -19.92 1.72
N ILE A 171 10.39 -19.39 2.13
CA ILE A 171 9.97 -18.05 1.69
C ILE A 171 10.97 -17.02 2.19
N GLU A 172 11.68 -16.34 1.30
CA GLU A 172 12.68 -15.35 1.69
C GLU A 172 12.03 -14.13 2.34
N ILE A 173 12.61 -13.66 3.45
CA ILE A 173 12.12 -12.44 4.12
C ILE A 173 12.23 -11.24 3.20
N GLN A 174 13.27 -11.18 2.36
CA GLN A 174 13.46 -10.09 1.41
C GLN A 174 12.30 -10.01 0.40
N THR A 175 11.83 -11.13 -0.15
CA THR A 175 10.65 -11.15 -1.04
C THR A 175 9.40 -10.55 -0.36
N VAL A 176 9.20 -10.84 0.93
CA VAL A 176 8.08 -10.26 1.69
C VAL A 176 8.27 -8.75 1.88
N VAL A 177 9.48 -8.32 2.23
CA VAL A 177 9.83 -6.89 2.41
C VAL A 177 9.68 -6.11 1.10
N ASP A 178 10.11 -6.67 -0.03
CA ASP A 178 9.98 -6.04 -1.34
C ASP A 178 8.50 -5.88 -1.71
N LYS A 179 7.68 -6.90 -1.43
CA LYS A 179 6.22 -6.82 -1.62
C LYS A 179 5.58 -5.78 -0.70
N VAL A 180 6.05 -5.64 0.54
CA VAL A 180 5.63 -4.56 1.43
C VAL A 180 5.99 -3.20 0.85
N HIS A 181 7.22 -3.01 0.35
CA HIS A 181 7.63 -1.75 -0.27
C HIS A 181 6.85 -1.42 -1.54
N GLN A 182 6.48 -2.45 -2.30
CA GLN A 182 5.62 -2.30 -3.47
C GLN A 182 4.23 -1.77 -3.07
N LEU A 183 3.64 -2.31 -2.00
CA LEU A 183 2.29 -1.92 -1.55
C LEU A 183 2.26 -0.68 -0.67
N LEU A 184 3.35 -0.42 0.06
CA LEU A 184 3.53 0.71 0.97
C LEU A 184 4.83 1.45 0.64
N PRO A 185 4.86 2.23 -0.45
CA PRO A 185 6.04 2.99 -0.82
C PRO A 185 6.46 3.93 0.31
N ASN A 186 7.76 4.13 0.44
CA ASN A 186 8.37 4.91 1.52
C ASN A 186 8.15 6.41 1.30
N ILE A 187 6.98 6.90 1.68
CA ILE A 187 6.62 8.32 1.63
C ILE A 187 7.37 9.11 2.72
N SER A 188 7.83 8.47 3.79
CA SER A 188 8.55 9.14 4.89
C SER A 188 9.96 9.61 4.55
N SER A 189 10.54 9.18 3.42
CA SER A 189 11.83 9.70 2.95
C SER A 189 11.72 10.96 2.08
N LEU A 190 10.49 11.43 1.81
CA LEU A 190 10.27 12.65 1.02
C LEU A 190 10.57 13.89 1.86
N ASN A 191 11.13 14.92 1.23
CA ASN A 191 11.52 16.17 1.88
C ASN A 191 10.31 17.12 2.05
N LEU A 192 9.37 16.71 2.88
CA LEU A 192 8.16 17.49 3.22
C LEU A 192 8.50 18.59 4.23
N THR A 193 9.24 19.61 3.79
CA THR A 193 9.81 20.65 4.64
C THR A 193 8.84 21.81 4.94
N ALA A 194 7.78 21.96 4.17
CA ALA A 194 6.75 22.98 4.38
C ALA A 194 5.35 22.45 4.04
N ARG A 195 4.37 22.72 4.90
CA ARG A 195 2.97 22.33 4.66
C ARG A 195 2.42 23.16 3.50
N LYS A 196 2.20 22.51 2.36
CA LYS A 196 1.58 23.12 1.16
C LYS A 196 0.10 22.74 1.11
N ASP A 197 -0.75 23.72 0.81
CA ASP A 197 -2.20 23.52 0.75
C ASP A 197 -2.62 22.63 -0.44
N THR A 198 -1.82 22.60 -1.51
CA THR A 198 -2.09 21.78 -2.71
C THR A 198 -0.96 20.80 -2.98
N THR A 199 -1.27 19.52 -3.20
CA THR A 199 -0.32 18.56 -3.78
C THR A 199 -0.65 18.34 -5.26
N THR A 200 0.31 18.60 -6.15
CA THR A 200 0.23 18.29 -7.58
C THR A 200 0.95 16.97 -7.85
N ILE A 201 0.25 16.02 -8.44
CA ILE A 201 0.75 14.68 -8.76
C ILE A 201 1.00 14.61 -10.26
N ILE A 202 2.24 14.35 -10.66
CA ILE A 202 2.61 14.06 -12.05
C ILE A 202 2.81 12.55 -12.18
N THR A 203 2.06 11.89 -13.05
CA THR A 203 2.36 10.48 -13.41
C THR A 203 3.06 10.41 -14.74
N THR A 204 4.06 9.53 -14.84
CA THR A 204 4.89 9.40 -16.04
C THR A 204 4.85 8.00 -16.65
N TYR A 205 5.08 7.95 -17.97
CA TYR A 205 4.82 6.81 -18.85
C TYR A 205 6.07 6.37 -19.63
N ASN A 206 7.26 6.74 -19.17
CA ASN A 206 8.51 6.59 -19.94
C ASN A 206 8.44 7.26 -21.32
N ARG A 207 7.78 8.42 -21.40
CA ARG A 207 7.71 9.28 -22.59
C ARG A 207 8.60 10.51 -22.37
N PRO A 208 9.95 10.37 -22.42
CA PRO A 208 10.88 11.40 -21.95
C PRO A 208 10.68 12.76 -22.65
N HIS A 209 10.38 12.76 -23.96
CA HIS A 209 10.12 13.99 -24.69
C HIS A 209 8.89 14.76 -24.18
N LEU A 210 7.77 14.05 -23.97
CA LEU A 210 6.54 14.67 -23.45
C LEU A 210 6.74 15.13 -22.00
N LEU A 211 7.35 14.28 -21.17
CA LEU A 211 7.66 14.63 -19.80
C LEU A 211 8.53 15.89 -19.73
N GLN A 212 9.54 16.00 -20.59
CA GLN A 212 10.39 17.19 -20.65
C GLN A 212 9.55 18.45 -20.95
N GLN A 213 8.68 18.40 -21.96
CA GLN A 213 7.78 19.52 -22.28
C GLN A 213 6.84 19.88 -21.13
N CYS A 214 6.27 18.87 -20.46
CA CYS A 214 5.44 19.06 -19.27
C CYS A 214 6.21 19.78 -18.16
N LEU A 215 7.39 19.27 -17.79
CA LEU A 215 8.24 19.83 -16.74
C LEU A 215 8.70 21.25 -17.07
N GLU A 216 9.09 21.51 -18.32
CA GLU A 216 9.47 22.84 -18.80
C GLU A 216 8.30 23.83 -18.70
N SER A 217 7.10 23.42 -19.09
CA SER A 217 5.90 24.26 -18.99
C SER A 217 5.56 24.62 -17.54
N ILE A 218 5.63 23.65 -16.62
CA ILE A 218 5.41 23.86 -15.18
C ILE A 218 6.49 24.78 -14.58
N ASN A 219 7.73 24.65 -15.06
CA ASN A 219 8.83 25.48 -14.58
C ASN A 219 8.65 26.97 -14.90
N GLN A 220 7.83 27.30 -15.91
CA GLN A 220 7.55 28.68 -16.33
C GLN A 220 6.39 29.32 -15.54
N THR A 221 5.76 28.60 -14.59
CA THR A 221 4.58 29.08 -13.86
C THR A 221 4.94 29.65 -12.48
N ASN A 222 4.06 30.52 -11.95
CA ASN A 222 4.23 31.13 -10.62
C ASN A 222 3.63 30.29 -9.48
N SER A 223 3.18 29.07 -9.78
CA SER A 223 2.33 28.24 -8.91
C SER A 223 3.07 27.66 -7.68
N ARG A 224 4.40 27.76 -7.62
CA ARG A 224 5.24 27.02 -6.66
C ARG A 224 5.11 27.43 -5.19
N LYS A 225 4.62 28.64 -4.89
CA LYS A 225 4.60 29.13 -3.50
C LYS A 225 3.67 28.31 -2.60
N ASP A 226 2.56 27.79 -3.14
CA ASP A 226 1.53 27.10 -2.34
C ASP A 226 1.26 25.65 -2.76
N THR A 227 2.05 25.10 -3.68
CA THR A 227 1.96 23.69 -4.10
C THR A 227 3.22 22.89 -3.78
N TYR A 228 3.01 21.61 -3.48
CA TYR A 228 4.03 20.57 -3.45
C TYR A 228 3.85 19.69 -4.69
N ILE A 229 4.88 19.53 -5.51
CA ILE A 229 4.84 18.77 -6.75
C ILE A 229 5.59 17.46 -6.54
N ILE A 230 4.89 16.34 -6.71
CA ILE A 230 5.49 15.00 -6.69
C ILE A 230 5.30 14.31 -8.03
N ALA A 231 6.38 13.75 -8.58
CA ALA A 231 6.24 12.84 -9.71
C ALA A 231 6.29 11.38 -9.24
N VAL A 232 5.32 10.60 -9.71
CA VAL A 232 5.22 9.17 -9.43
C VAL A 232 5.47 8.41 -10.73
N GLY A 233 6.57 7.68 -10.74
CA GLY A 233 7.00 6.87 -11.87
C GLY A 233 6.67 5.42 -11.67
N ASP A 234 5.92 4.85 -12.60
CA ASP A 234 5.51 3.46 -12.58
C ASP A 234 6.31 2.64 -13.61
N GLY A 235 7.25 1.82 -13.15
CA GLY A 235 8.18 1.07 -14.02
C GLY A 235 9.15 1.98 -14.78
N ILE A 236 9.79 2.93 -14.09
CA ILE A 236 10.57 4.01 -14.73
C ILE A 236 11.86 3.55 -15.40
N GLU A 237 12.07 4.00 -16.63
CA GLU A 237 13.31 3.84 -17.39
C GLU A 237 14.40 4.85 -16.98
N PRO A 238 15.70 4.54 -17.20
CA PRO A 238 16.81 5.41 -16.79
C PRO A 238 16.74 6.85 -17.34
N THR A 239 16.25 7.03 -18.55
CA THR A 239 16.11 8.34 -19.22
C THR A 239 15.10 9.24 -18.50
N THR A 240 13.90 8.71 -18.25
CA THR A 240 12.83 9.37 -17.48
C THR A 240 13.28 9.66 -16.05
N ARG A 241 13.98 8.73 -15.42
CA ARG A 241 14.57 8.93 -14.08
C ARG A 241 15.53 10.13 -14.07
N LYS A 242 16.38 10.24 -15.09
CA LYS A 242 17.35 11.33 -15.23
C LYS A 242 16.65 12.68 -15.42
N LEU A 243 15.61 12.74 -16.27
CA LEU A 243 14.83 13.96 -16.48
C LEU A 243 14.20 14.46 -15.19
N LEU A 244 13.54 13.56 -14.45
CA LEU A 244 12.93 13.88 -13.16
C LEU A 244 13.97 14.41 -12.16
N ARG A 245 15.08 13.69 -11.96
CA ARG A 245 16.15 14.11 -11.06
C ARG A 245 16.78 15.47 -11.41
N ASN A 246 16.81 15.82 -12.68
CA ASN A 246 17.35 17.10 -13.15
C ASN A 246 16.28 18.21 -13.19
N SER A 247 15.02 17.89 -12.92
CA SER A 247 13.95 18.88 -12.93
C SER A 247 14.03 19.77 -11.70
N ASN A 248 13.89 21.07 -11.92
CA ASN A 248 13.87 22.03 -10.82
C ASN A 248 12.46 22.24 -10.28
N CYS A 249 11.41 21.76 -10.97
CA CYS A 249 10.00 22.05 -10.65
C CYS A 249 9.31 20.97 -9.83
N VAL A 250 9.91 19.80 -9.66
CA VAL A 250 9.36 18.72 -8.84
C VAL A 250 10.11 18.68 -7.51
N ASP A 251 9.37 18.68 -6.41
CA ASP A 251 9.93 18.69 -5.06
C ASP A 251 10.48 17.31 -4.67
N ASP A 252 9.76 16.23 -5.02
CA ASP A 252 10.18 14.86 -4.77
C ASP A 252 9.66 13.86 -5.81
N PHE A 253 10.21 12.64 -5.77
CA PHE A 253 9.88 11.58 -6.72
C PHE A 253 9.68 10.25 -6.01
N ILE A 254 8.70 9.47 -6.46
CA ILE A 254 8.57 8.06 -6.11
C ILE A 254 8.79 7.23 -7.38
N PHE A 255 9.78 6.33 -7.33
CA PHE A 255 10.03 5.37 -8.39
C PHE A 255 9.55 4.00 -7.97
N LEU A 256 8.56 3.48 -8.68
CA LEU A 256 8.06 2.13 -8.55
C LEU A 256 8.83 1.23 -9.52
N ASN A 257 9.31 0.09 -9.04
CA ASN A 257 10.15 -0.81 -9.82
C ASN A 257 9.37 -1.64 -10.84
N GLU A 258 8.08 -1.87 -10.62
CA GLU A 258 7.21 -2.64 -11.50
C GLU A 258 6.13 -1.76 -12.10
N ARG A 259 5.75 -2.00 -13.37
CA ARG A 259 4.69 -1.28 -14.05
C ARG A 259 3.32 -1.84 -13.63
N ARG A 260 2.59 -1.06 -12.83
CA ARG A 260 1.30 -1.37 -12.19
C ARG A 260 0.11 -0.58 -12.79
N GLY A 261 0.38 0.33 -13.70
CA GLY A 261 -0.58 1.24 -14.31
C GLY A 261 -0.68 2.60 -13.62
N ILE A 262 -1.22 3.55 -14.39
CA ILE A 262 -1.36 4.97 -14.03
C ILE A 262 -2.10 5.15 -12.71
N SER A 263 -3.24 4.47 -12.57
CA SER A 263 -4.10 4.56 -11.40
C SER A 263 -3.37 4.18 -10.12
N PHE A 264 -2.41 3.25 -10.22
CA PHE A 264 -1.57 2.91 -9.09
C PHE A 264 -0.64 4.07 -8.71
N GLY A 265 0.04 4.67 -9.70
CA GLY A 265 0.85 5.88 -9.49
C GLY A 265 0.05 7.05 -8.90
N VAL A 266 -1.19 7.26 -9.37
CA VAL A 266 -2.12 8.26 -8.82
C VAL A 266 -2.43 7.98 -7.36
N ASN A 267 -2.76 6.73 -7.02
CA ASN A 267 -3.05 6.34 -5.64
C ASN A 267 -1.86 6.57 -4.70
N ILE A 268 -0.63 6.33 -5.16
CA ILE A 268 0.57 6.65 -4.40
C ILE A 268 0.71 8.17 -4.19
N GLY A 269 0.49 8.97 -5.23
CA GLY A 269 0.47 10.43 -5.10
C GLY A 269 -0.62 10.93 -4.13
N LEU A 270 -1.79 10.29 -4.10
CA LEU A 270 -2.86 10.60 -3.16
C LEU A 270 -2.46 10.28 -1.72
N GLU A 271 -1.74 9.19 -1.47
CA GLU A 271 -1.19 8.89 -0.15
C GLU A 271 -0.17 9.94 0.30
N VAL A 272 0.63 10.48 -0.62
CA VAL A 272 1.56 11.58 -0.35
C VAL A 272 0.79 12.85 0.02
N ALA A 273 -0.26 13.20 -0.73
CA ALA A 273 -1.10 14.35 -0.41
C ALA A 273 -1.76 14.24 0.97
N LYS A 274 -2.26 13.06 1.33
CA LYS A 274 -2.79 12.77 2.68
C LYS A 274 -1.72 12.93 3.75
N PHE A 275 -0.51 12.43 3.50
CA PHE A 275 0.61 12.53 4.43
C PHE A 275 1.08 13.98 4.61
N ASN A 276 1.10 14.77 3.53
CA ASN A 276 1.36 16.22 3.54
C ASN A 276 0.22 17.04 4.17
N ASN A 277 -0.93 16.39 4.46
CA ASN A 277 -2.14 17.03 4.98
C ASN A 277 -2.59 18.22 4.10
N SER A 278 -2.47 18.04 2.77
CA SER A 278 -2.92 19.02 1.78
C SER A 278 -4.44 19.10 1.77
N LYS A 279 -4.96 20.30 1.47
CA LYS A 279 -6.39 20.57 1.31
C LYS A 279 -6.87 20.18 -0.09
N PHE A 280 -6.02 20.37 -1.09
CA PHE A 280 -6.32 20.14 -2.49
C PHE A 280 -5.34 19.15 -3.11
N VAL A 281 -5.84 18.37 -4.08
CA VAL A 281 -5.03 17.51 -4.93
C VAL A 281 -5.29 17.88 -6.37
N ASN A 282 -4.21 18.14 -7.09
CA ASN A 282 -4.22 18.32 -8.53
C ASN A 282 -3.48 17.15 -9.20
N TYR A 283 -3.98 16.69 -10.34
CA TYR A 283 -3.39 15.58 -11.07
C TYR A 283 -3.06 15.99 -12.50
N ILE A 284 -1.85 15.64 -12.96
CA ILE A 284 -1.33 15.97 -14.27
C ILE A 284 -0.68 14.71 -14.88
N GLN A 285 -0.92 14.47 -16.17
CA GLN A 285 -0.20 13.46 -16.95
C GLN A 285 1.07 14.08 -17.56
N ASP A 286 2.09 13.26 -17.82
CA ASP A 286 3.37 13.74 -18.37
C ASP A 286 3.31 14.33 -19.79
N ASP A 287 2.14 14.36 -20.43
CA ASP A 287 1.88 14.99 -21.73
C ASP A 287 1.10 16.31 -21.63
N VAL A 288 0.77 16.77 -20.43
CA VAL A 288 0.09 18.06 -20.22
C VAL A 288 1.09 19.20 -20.28
N VAL A 289 0.78 20.20 -21.11
CA VAL A 289 1.53 21.46 -21.22
C VAL A 289 0.66 22.60 -20.72
N VAL A 290 1.13 23.28 -19.66
CA VAL A 290 0.42 24.44 -19.09
C VAL A 290 0.92 25.73 -19.75
N LYS A 291 0.00 26.53 -20.32
CA LYS A 291 0.34 27.78 -21.03
C LYS A 291 0.25 29.02 -20.13
N ASP A 292 -0.72 29.07 -19.23
CA ASP A 292 -0.95 30.23 -18.36
C ASP A 292 -0.06 30.14 -17.11
N LYS A 293 0.63 31.23 -16.74
CA LYS A 293 1.50 31.25 -15.54
C LYS A 293 0.74 31.06 -14.22
N ASN A 294 -0.57 31.31 -14.21
CA ASN A 294 -1.47 31.24 -13.06
C ASN A 294 -2.48 30.09 -13.16
N TRP A 295 -2.31 29.15 -14.10
CA TRP A 295 -3.26 28.05 -14.38
C TRP A 295 -3.80 27.35 -13.11
N LEU A 296 -2.94 27.03 -12.13
CA LEU A 296 -3.35 26.32 -10.92
C LEU A 296 -4.29 27.16 -10.04
N ASN A 297 -4.01 28.45 -9.91
CA ASN A 297 -4.86 29.38 -9.15
C ASN A 297 -6.21 29.54 -9.84
N ILE A 298 -6.23 29.64 -11.18
CA ILE A 298 -7.47 29.69 -11.96
C ILE A 298 -8.33 28.45 -11.70
N MET A 299 -7.73 27.26 -11.73
CA MET A 299 -8.47 26.02 -11.44
C MET A 299 -9.00 25.97 -10.00
N LEU A 300 -8.21 26.42 -9.03
CA LEU A 300 -8.64 26.51 -7.63
C LEU A 300 -9.78 27.51 -7.45
N ASP A 301 -9.70 28.68 -8.09
CA ASP A 301 -10.72 29.73 -8.01
C ASP A 301 -12.06 29.27 -8.60
N VAL A 302 -12.02 28.60 -9.77
CA VAL A 302 -13.21 27.98 -10.37
C VAL A 302 -13.79 26.97 -9.38
N TRP A 303 -12.97 26.07 -8.85
CA TRP A 303 -13.44 25.04 -7.93
C TRP A 303 -14.06 25.64 -6.65
N LEU A 304 -13.41 26.62 -6.03
CA LEU A 304 -13.88 27.29 -4.81
C LEU A 304 -15.17 28.07 -5.04
N THR A 305 -15.35 28.62 -6.25
CA THR A 305 -16.59 29.32 -6.63
C THR A 305 -17.80 28.38 -6.62
N TYR A 306 -17.64 27.14 -7.12
CA TYR A 306 -18.73 26.17 -7.22
C TYR A 306 -18.87 25.26 -5.98
N HIS A 307 -17.88 25.20 -5.09
CA HIS A 307 -17.84 24.24 -3.99
C HIS A 307 -17.51 24.88 -2.62
N LYS A 308 -18.52 25.50 -2.01
CA LYS A 308 -18.47 26.17 -0.69
C LYS A 308 -18.10 25.30 0.53
N SER A 309 -17.79 24.00 0.37
CA SER A 309 -17.54 23.07 1.50
C SER A 309 -16.10 22.54 1.57
N HIS A 310 -15.49 22.66 2.76
CA HIS A 310 -14.05 22.47 3.08
C HIS A 310 -13.60 21.01 3.32
N LYS A 311 -14.29 20.00 2.79
CA LYS A 311 -13.81 18.61 2.85
C LYS A 311 -13.01 18.31 1.59
N LEU A 312 -11.89 17.59 1.72
CA LEU A 312 -10.95 17.22 0.65
C LEU A 312 -11.69 16.80 -0.63
N LYS A 313 -11.48 17.52 -1.75
CA LYS A 313 -12.05 17.12 -3.05
C LYS A 313 -10.99 17.18 -4.13
N CYS A 314 -10.90 16.10 -4.90
CA CYS A 314 -9.99 15.96 -6.03
C CYS A 314 -10.30 17.02 -7.08
N LEU A 315 -9.27 17.72 -7.55
CA LEU A 315 -9.33 18.62 -8.68
C LEU A 315 -8.78 17.83 -9.87
N SER A 316 -9.59 16.92 -10.43
CA SER A 316 -9.27 16.29 -11.71
C SER A 316 -9.96 17.10 -12.82
N GLY A 317 -9.22 17.98 -13.46
CA GLY A 317 -9.61 18.59 -14.73
C GLY A 317 -8.70 18.08 -15.82
N PHE A 318 -9.24 17.44 -16.85
CA PHE A 318 -8.52 17.34 -18.12
C PHE A 318 -8.30 18.78 -18.61
N LEU A 319 -7.07 19.28 -18.55
CA LEU A 319 -6.69 20.51 -19.24
C LEU A 319 -6.61 20.18 -20.73
N TYR A 320 -7.74 20.33 -21.43
CA TYR A 320 -7.71 20.37 -22.89
C TYR A 320 -7.04 21.67 -23.34
N PRO A 321 -6.15 21.64 -24.33
CA PRO A 321 -5.72 22.87 -24.99
C PRO A 321 -6.96 23.55 -25.59
N ILE A 322 -7.19 24.83 -25.25
CA ILE A 322 -8.30 25.64 -25.78
C ILE A 322 -8.18 25.90 -27.30
N ASP A 323 -7.12 25.42 -27.96
CA ASP A 323 -7.02 25.43 -29.42
C ASP A 323 -6.83 24.03 -29.98
N THR A 324 -7.95 23.39 -30.29
CA THR A 324 -7.99 22.37 -31.35
C THR A 324 -9.28 22.56 -32.13
N ASN A 325 -9.18 23.23 -33.28
CA ASN A 325 -10.07 22.97 -34.40
C ASN A 325 -9.82 21.52 -34.85
N TYR A 326 -10.59 20.59 -34.30
CA TYR A 326 -10.80 19.23 -34.81
C TYR A 326 -12.27 18.89 -34.63
#